data_AF-A0A955V959-F1
#
_entry.id   AF-A0A955V959-F1
#
_cell.length_a   1.000
_cell.length_b   1.000
_cell.length_c   1.000
_cell.angle_alpha   90.00
_cell.angle_beta   90.00
_cell.angle_gamma   90.00
#
_symmetry.space_group_name_H-M   'P 1'
#
loop_
_entity.id
_entity.type
_entity.pdbx_description
1 polymer ?
#
loop_
_entity_poly.entity_id
_entity_poly.type
_entity_poly.pdbx_seq_one_letter_code
_entity_poly.pdbx_strand_id
1 'polypeptide(L)'
;MRPARIIVPGLALVLGACGISQEVFDKEVGKWKAATEQCQTEKDAALAEKASLEEAKKKLTDENAQLTTEKTACLDELAKVATEKGAVQGDLNAALAQLKLMRDIAAKQKATLDALMSGLQSMVTAGKIKIVRRNGRLVVEIAENILFDSGKSALKADGKDAL
;
A
#
# COMPACT_ATOMS: atom_id res chain seq x y z
N MET A 1 75.59 -17.34 69.73
CA MET A 1 75.78 -16.40 70.86
C MET A 1 74.41 -16.02 71.41
N ARG A 2 74.33 -15.94 72.74
CA ARG A 2 73.11 -15.93 73.58
C ARG A 2 72.36 -14.57 73.60
N PRO A 3 71.10 -14.56 74.08
CA PRO A 3 70.08 -13.51 73.92
C PRO A 3 70.03 -12.51 75.09
N ALA A 4 69.28 -11.41 74.93
CA ALA A 4 68.93 -10.52 76.04
C ALA A 4 67.43 -10.18 76.05
N ARG A 5 66.71 -10.88 76.95
CA ARG A 5 65.44 -10.46 77.54
C ARG A 5 65.72 -9.31 78.49
N ILE A 6 64.95 -8.23 78.42
CA ILE A 6 64.83 -7.25 79.51
C ILE A 6 63.39 -7.23 79.98
N ILE A 7 63.24 -7.57 81.26
CA ILE A 7 62.04 -7.56 82.07
C ILE A 7 61.89 -6.14 82.63
N VAL A 8 60.73 -5.51 82.48
CA VAL A 8 60.34 -4.33 83.26
C VAL A 8 59.01 -4.65 83.94
N PRO A 9 58.93 -4.63 85.29
CA PRO A 9 57.71 -4.91 86.03
C PRO A 9 56.91 -3.62 86.34
N GLY A 10 55.59 -3.73 86.30
CA GLY A 10 54.67 -3.07 87.23
C GLY A 10 54.36 -1.58 87.09
N LEU A 11 53.21 -1.26 86.49
CA LEU A 11 52.27 -0.27 87.05
C LEU A 11 50.85 -0.52 86.52
N ALA A 12 50.04 -1.17 87.35
CA ALA A 12 48.60 -1.34 87.17
C ALA A 12 47.84 -0.11 87.71
N LEU A 13 46.58 0.04 87.27
CA LEU A 13 45.57 1.08 87.59
C LEU A 13 45.88 2.45 86.96
N VAL A 14 45.06 3.03 86.08
CA VAL A 14 43.61 3.28 86.18
C VAL A 14 42.98 3.27 84.78
N LEU A 15 42.20 2.24 84.46
CA LEU A 15 41.30 2.20 83.29
C LEU A 15 39.94 1.71 83.80
N GLY A 16 39.14 2.64 84.34
CA GLY A 16 37.86 2.34 84.96
C GLY A 16 36.93 3.53 84.99
N ALA A 17 36.72 4.19 83.84
CA ALA A 17 35.71 5.24 83.69
C ALA A 17 35.24 5.38 82.23
N CYS A 18 34.65 4.30 81.71
CA CYS A 18 33.63 4.26 80.64
C CYS A 18 33.01 2.85 80.68
N GLY A 19 32.44 2.50 81.84
CA GLY A 19 31.91 1.16 82.12
C GLY A 19 30.48 1.00 81.59
N ILE A 20 30.31 0.95 80.27
CA ILE A 20 29.16 0.25 79.69
C ILE A 20 29.48 -1.25 79.84
N SER A 21 28.56 -2.02 80.42
CA SER A 21 28.72 -3.48 80.54
C SER A 21 28.96 -4.08 79.15
N GLN A 22 29.98 -4.92 79.02
CA GLN A 22 30.42 -5.52 77.75
C GLN A 22 29.25 -6.16 76.96
N GLU A 23 28.28 -6.75 77.66
CA GLU A 23 27.06 -7.32 77.07
C GLU A 23 26.16 -6.30 76.35
N VAL A 24 26.03 -5.08 76.90
CA VAL A 24 25.22 -4.01 76.29
C VAL A 24 25.91 -3.48 75.03
N PHE A 25 27.23 -3.35 75.08
CA PHE A 25 28.02 -2.95 73.90
C PHE A 25 27.94 -4.00 72.78
N ASP A 26 28.13 -5.28 73.11
CA ASP A 26 28.05 -6.36 72.12
C ASP A 26 26.63 -6.46 71.51
N LYS A 27 25.59 -6.22 72.31
CA LYS A 27 24.20 -6.19 71.84
C LYS A 27 23.92 -5.02 70.91
N GLU A 28 24.43 -3.83 71.21
CA GLU A 28 24.26 -2.65 70.34
C GLU A 28 25.08 -2.78 69.06
N VAL A 29 26.33 -3.24 69.15
CA VAL A 29 27.16 -3.52 67.97
C VAL A 29 26.51 -4.59 67.09
N GLY A 30 25.92 -5.62 67.68
CA GLY A 30 25.14 -6.64 66.95
C GLY A 30 23.94 -6.05 66.22
N LYS A 31 23.17 -5.17 66.86
CA LYS A 31 22.04 -4.47 66.24
C LYS A 31 22.47 -3.58 65.08
N TRP A 32 23.53 -2.79 65.25
CA TRP A 32 24.03 -1.90 64.20
C TRP A 32 24.61 -2.68 63.02
N LYS A 33 25.31 -3.80 63.28
CA LYS A 33 25.79 -4.70 62.21
C LYS A 33 24.62 -5.32 61.44
N ALA A 34 23.62 -5.86 62.13
CA ALA A 34 22.43 -6.41 61.50
C ALA A 34 21.66 -5.35 60.70
N ALA A 35 21.50 -4.14 61.24
CA ALA A 35 20.86 -3.03 60.52
C ALA A 35 21.67 -2.57 59.30
N THR A 36 23.01 -2.59 59.37
CA THR A 36 23.88 -2.25 58.24
C THR A 36 23.78 -3.32 57.14
N GLU A 37 23.75 -4.59 57.52
CA GLU A 37 23.60 -5.72 56.60
C GLU A 37 22.20 -5.73 55.94
N GLN A 38 21.14 -5.41 56.70
CA GLN A 38 19.79 -5.20 56.18
C GLN A 38 19.74 -4.02 55.19
N CYS A 39 20.28 -2.86 55.55
CA CYS A 39 20.36 -1.72 54.63
C CYS A 39 21.17 -2.04 53.37
N GLN A 40 22.24 -2.82 53.49
CA GLN A 40 23.07 -3.20 52.34
C GLN A 40 22.31 -4.16 51.41
N THR A 41 21.63 -5.16 51.96
CA THR A 41 20.82 -6.10 51.18
C THR A 41 19.63 -5.43 50.50
N GLU A 42 18.93 -4.52 51.17
CA GLU A 42 17.84 -3.72 50.58
C GLU A 42 18.36 -2.81 49.46
N LYS A 43 19.52 -2.17 49.65
CA LYS A 43 20.14 -1.35 48.62
C LYS A 43 20.52 -2.17 47.40
N ASP A 44 21.12 -3.34 47.60
CA ASP A 44 21.53 -4.21 46.51
C ASP A 44 20.31 -4.77 45.76
N ALA A 45 19.23 -5.10 46.48
CA ALA A 45 17.94 -5.49 45.87
C ALA A 45 17.31 -4.34 45.06
N ALA A 46 17.28 -3.13 45.60
CA ALA A 46 16.75 -1.96 44.91
C ALA A 46 17.59 -1.58 43.68
N LEU A 47 18.92 -1.76 43.73
CA LEU A 47 19.79 -1.56 42.58
C LEU A 47 19.55 -2.60 41.49
N ALA A 48 19.33 -3.88 41.87
CA ALA A 48 18.98 -4.93 40.93
C ALA A 48 17.61 -4.67 40.27
N GLU A 49 16.61 -4.25 41.03
CA GLU A 49 15.29 -3.89 40.49
C GLU A 49 15.39 -2.70 39.54
N LYS A 50 16.11 -1.64 39.92
CA LYS A 50 16.34 -0.48 39.06
C LYS A 50 17.02 -0.87 37.75
N ALA A 51 18.02 -1.74 37.79
CA ALA A 51 18.68 -2.23 36.58
C ALA A 51 17.69 -2.97 35.67
N SER A 52 16.84 -3.84 36.25
CA SER A 52 15.82 -4.57 35.48
C SER A 52 14.77 -3.65 34.86
N LEU A 53 14.34 -2.61 35.59
CA LEU A 53 13.36 -1.62 35.10
C LEU A 53 13.94 -0.75 33.99
N GLU A 54 15.21 -0.33 34.09
CA GLU A 54 15.87 0.43 33.03
C GLU A 54 16.05 -0.42 31.75
N GLU A 55 16.35 -1.72 31.90
CA GLU A 55 16.38 -2.64 30.75
C GLU A 55 14.99 -2.81 30.11
N ALA A 56 13.95 -2.98 30.93
CA ALA A 56 12.57 -3.07 30.44
C ALA A 56 12.10 -1.79 29.75
N LYS A 57 12.43 -0.61 30.31
CA LYS A 57 12.15 0.68 29.67
C LYS A 57 12.84 0.77 28.32
N LYS A 58 14.11 0.40 28.24
CA LYS A 58 14.85 0.44 26.98
C LYS A 58 14.21 -0.46 25.92
N LYS A 59 13.81 -1.68 26.30
CA LYS A 59 13.08 -2.59 25.39
C LYS A 59 11.77 -1.98 24.91
N LEU A 60 10.97 -1.43 25.82
CA LEU A 60 9.71 -0.78 25.46
C LEU A 60 9.90 0.46 24.58
N THR A 61 10.97 1.24 24.79
CA THR A 61 11.27 2.39 23.92
C THR A 61 11.70 1.94 22.54
N ASP A 62 12.50 0.87 22.44
CA ASP A 62 12.96 0.31 21.17
C ASP A 62 11.78 -0.29 20.39
N GLU A 63 10.90 -1.05 21.06
CA GLU A 63 9.67 -1.60 20.48
C GLU A 63 8.71 -0.51 20.01
N ASN A 64 8.49 0.54 20.81
CA ASN A 64 7.66 1.67 20.39
C ASN A 64 8.27 2.38 19.17
N ALA A 65 9.59 2.56 19.11
CA ALA A 65 10.24 3.15 17.95
C ALA A 65 10.05 2.29 16.69
N GLN A 66 10.19 0.96 16.82
CA GLN A 66 9.93 0.02 15.73
C GLN A 66 8.47 0.07 15.26
N LEU A 67 7.51 -0.04 16.18
CA LEU A 67 6.08 0.02 15.87
C LEU A 67 5.69 1.35 15.22
N THR A 68 6.26 2.47 15.66
CA THR A 68 6.01 3.76 15.01
C THR A 68 6.53 3.79 13.57
N THR A 69 7.72 3.22 13.32
CA THR A 69 8.32 3.12 11.98
C THR A 69 7.49 2.23 11.08
N GLU A 70 7.08 1.06 11.55
CA GLU A 70 6.20 0.14 10.81
C GLU A 70 4.85 0.77 10.50
N LYS A 71 4.26 1.47 11.49
CA LYS A 71 3.00 2.19 11.29
C LYS A 71 3.14 3.28 10.22
N THR A 72 4.23 4.05 10.22
CA THR A 72 4.46 5.06 9.19
C THR A 72 4.64 4.45 7.81
N ALA A 73 5.40 3.37 7.70
CA ALA A 73 5.59 2.66 6.43
C ALA A 73 4.26 2.10 5.89
N CYS A 74 3.45 1.49 6.75
CA CYS A 74 2.14 0.96 6.39
C CYS A 74 1.17 2.08 5.94
N LEU A 75 1.19 3.23 6.60
CA LEU A 75 0.39 4.39 6.19
C LEU A 75 0.82 4.93 4.83
N ASP A 76 2.12 4.99 4.56
CA ASP A 76 2.65 5.43 3.26
C ASP A 76 2.27 4.45 2.13
N GLU A 77 2.33 3.15 2.38
CA GLU A 77 1.87 2.13 1.44
C GLU A 77 0.37 2.23 1.19
N LEU A 78 -0.43 2.41 2.24
CA LEU A 78 -1.87 2.60 2.10
C LEU A 78 -2.21 3.84 1.28
N ALA A 79 -1.48 4.94 1.48
CA ALA A 79 -1.64 6.16 0.70
C ALA A 79 -1.32 5.92 -0.79
N LYS A 80 -0.23 5.21 -1.10
CA LYS A 80 0.13 4.83 -2.48
C LYS A 80 -0.96 3.98 -3.12
N VAL A 81 -1.40 2.92 -2.47
CA VAL A 81 -2.46 2.04 -2.98
C VAL A 81 -3.77 2.81 -3.20
N ALA A 82 -4.12 3.73 -2.30
CA ALA A 82 -5.30 4.57 -2.47
C ALA A 82 -5.18 5.48 -3.72
N THR A 83 -4.02 6.08 -3.95
CA THR A 83 -3.78 6.91 -5.15
C THR A 83 -3.81 6.09 -6.44
N GLU A 84 -3.16 4.92 -6.45
CA GLU A 84 -3.17 4.00 -7.60
C GLU A 84 -4.57 3.51 -7.92
N LYS A 85 -5.35 3.13 -6.90
CA LYS A 85 -6.75 2.74 -7.07
C LYS A 85 -7.59 3.86 -7.67
N GLY A 86 -7.40 5.10 -7.19
CA GLY A 86 -8.07 6.28 -7.75
C GLY A 86 -7.73 6.51 -9.22
N ALA A 87 -6.45 6.41 -9.58
CA ALA A 87 -5.97 6.52 -10.96
C ALA A 87 -6.56 5.42 -11.85
N VAL A 88 -6.45 4.15 -11.44
CA VAL A 88 -6.99 2.99 -12.18
C VAL A 88 -8.51 3.11 -12.37
N GLN A 89 -9.23 3.55 -11.35
CA GLN A 89 -10.68 3.75 -11.45
C GLN A 89 -11.02 4.90 -12.41
N GLY A 90 -10.23 5.97 -12.42
CA GLY A 90 -10.33 7.06 -13.40
C GLY A 90 -10.09 6.57 -14.83
N ASP A 91 -9.01 5.84 -15.06
CA ASP A 91 -8.64 5.27 -16.36
C ASP A 91 -9.69 4.29 -16.87
N LEU A 92 -10.20 3.43 -16.00
CA LEU A 92 -11.27 2.49 -16.34
C LEU A 92 -12.54 3.22 -16.79
N ASN A 93 -12.94 4.27 -16.08
CA ASN A 93 -14.09 5.08 -16.44
C ASN A 93 -13.90 5.79 -17.79
N ALA A 94 -12.70 6.33 -18.03
CA ALA A 94 -12.34 6.94 -19.30
C ALA A 94 -12.37 5.92 -20.45
N ALA A 95 -11.80 4.73 -20.25
CA ALA A 95 -11.82 3.64 -21.22
C ALA A 95 -13.25 3.17 -21.53
N LEU A 96 -14.11 3.03 -20.51
CA LEU A 96 -15.52 2.69 -20.70
C LEU A 96 -16.28 3.77 -21.49
N ALA A 97 -16.01 5.05 -21.24
CA ALA A 97 -16.61 6.14 -22.00
C ALA A 97 -16.18 6.11 -23.48
N GLN A 98 -14.89 5.88 -23.75
CA GLN A 98 -14.38 5.74 -25.11
C GLN A 98 -14.98 4.52 -25.82
N LEU A 99 -15.08 3.37 -25.15
CA LEU A 99 -15.68 2.17 -25.72
C LEU A 99 -17.16 2.38 -26.07
N LYS A 100 -17.92 3.09 -25.24
CA LYS A 100 -19.31 3.46 -25.55
C LYS A 100 -19.39 4.33 -26.81
N LEU A 101 -18.55 5.36 -26.90
CA LEU A 101 -18.52 6.24 -28.06
C LEU A 101 -18.16 5.48 -29.34
N MET A 102 -17.15 4.60 -29.29
CA MET A 102 -16.76 3.77 -30.44
C MET A 102 -17.87 2.79 -30.84
N ARG A 103 -18.56 2.19 -29.86
CA ARG A 103 -19.72 1.34 -30.10
C ARG A 103 -20.85 2.08 -30.81
N ASP A 104 -21.13 3.32 -30.40
CA ASP A 104 -22.19 4.13 -31.00
C ASP A 104 -21.84 4.54 -32.44
N ILE A 105 -20.58 4.89 -32.71
CA ILE A 105 -20.11 5.16 -34.07
C ILE A 105 -20.24 3.91 -34.94
N ALA A 106 -19.76 2.76 -34.46
CA ALA A 106 -19.86 1.50 -35.20
C ALA A 106 -21.32 1.09 -35.46
N ALA A 107 -22.22 1.31 -34.49
CA ALA A 107 -23.64 1.05 -34.66
C ALA A 107 -24.27 1.96 -35.72
N LYS A 108 -23.94 3.26 -35.73
CA LYS A 108 -24.39 4.20 -36.77
C LYS A 108 -23.88 3.81 -38.15
N GLN A 109 -22.59 3.50 -38.26
CA GLN A 109 -21.99 3.06 -39.52
C GLN A 109 -22.65 1.80 -40.06
N LYS A 110 -22.88 0.81 -39.19
CA LYS A 110 -23.60 -0.41 -39.56
C LYS A 110 -25.01 -0.10 -40.07
N ALA A 111 -25.78 0.73 -39.35
CA ALA A 111 -27.12 1.12 -39.79
C ALA A 111 -27.11 1.85 -41.15
N THR A 112 -26.13 2.74 -41.39
CA THR A 112 -26.00 3.40 -42.69
C THR A 112 -25.64 2.42 -43.81
N LEU A 113 -24.76 1.47 -43.56
CA LEU A 113 -24.40 0.43 -44.54
C LEU A 113 -25.58 -0.48 -44.83
N ASP A 114 -26.32 -0.91 -43.81
CA ASP A 114 -27.51 -1.75 -43.96
C ASP A 114 -28.59 -1.01 -44.78
N ALA A 115 -28.81 0.28 -44.52
CA ALA A 115 -29.74 1.11 -45.29
C ALA A 115 -29.31 1.26 -46.77
N LEU A 116 -28.02 1.51 -47.02
CA LEU A 116 -27.48 1.57 -48.39
C LEU A 116 -27.61 0.23 -49.11
N MET A 117 -27.32 -0.89 -48.43
CA MET A 117 -27.47 -2.24 -49.01
C MET A 117 -28.94 -2.56 -49.32
N SER A 118 -29.88 -2.18 -48.44
CA SER A 118 -31.31 -2.34 -48.69
C SER A 118 -31.79 -1.52 -49.89
N GLY A 119 -31.31 -0.28 -50.04
CA GLY A 119 -31.63 0.56 -51.20
C GLY A 119 -31.05 0.03 -52.50
N LEU A 120 -29.83 -0.50 -52.48
CA LEU A 120 -29.23 -1.17 -53.64
C LEU A 120 -29.99 -2.46 -54.01
N GLN A 121 -30.40 -3.26 -53.02
CA GLN A 121 -31.20 -4.47 -53.26
C GLN A 121 -32.59 -4.15 -53.83
N SER A 122 -33.25 -3.09 -53.37
CA SER A 122 -34.56 -2.71 -53.92
C SER A 122 -34.45 -2.22 -55.37
N MET A 123 -33.38 -1.49 -55.72
CA MET A 123 -33.10 -1.09 -57.12
C MET A 123 -32.75 -2.26 -58.04
N VAL A 124 -32.01 -3.25 -57.54
CA VAL A 124 -31.73 -4.50 -58.27
C VAL A 124 -33.03 -5.31 -58.49
N THR A 125 -33.87 -5.40 -57.47
CA THR A 125 -35.13 -6.17 -57.51
C THR A 125 -36.20 -5.49 -58.37
N ALA A 126 -36.21 -4.16 -58.44
CA ALA A 126 -37.02 -3.37 -59.36
C ALA A 126 -36.61 -3.53 -60.84
N GLY A 127 -35.59 -4.35 -61.14
CA GLY A 127 -35.19 -4.72 -62.49
C GLY A 127 -34.45 -3.64 -63.27
N LYS A 128 -34.06 -2.52 -62.62
CA LYS A 128 -33.43 -1.38 -63.29
C LYS A 128 -31.92 -1.55 -63.50
N ILE A 129 -31.24 -2.43 -62.75
CA ILE A 129 -29.77 -2.54 -62.84
C ILE A 129 -29.24 -3.94 -62.53
N LYS A 130 -28.41 -4.48 -63.43
CA LYS A 130 -27.65 -5.73 -63.26
C LYS A 130 -26.22 -5.35 -62.87
N ILE A 131 -25.81 -5.68 -61.65
CA ILE A 131 -24.44 -5.43 -61.19
C ILE A 131 -23.61 -6.68 -61.49
N VAL A 132 -22.66 -6.56 -62.41
CA VAL A 132 -21.79 -7.67 -62.81
C VAL A 132 -20.36 -7.31 -62.45
N ARG A 133 -19.68 -8.21 -61.72
CA ARG A 133 -18.29 -8.00 -61.33
C ARG A 133 -17.38 -8.54 -62.44
N ARG A 134 -16.69 -7.66 -63.16
CA ARG A 134 -15.77 -8.03 -64.25
C ARG A 134 -14.37 -7.48 -63.92
N ASN A 135 -13.38 -8.36 -63.83
CA ASN A 135 -11.96 -8.01 -63.58
C ASN A 135 -11.71 -7.10 -62.37
N GLY A 136 -12.40 -7.35 -61.24
CA GLY A 136 -12.15 -6.63 -59.99
C GLY A 136 -12.75 -5.22 -59.89
N ARG A 137 -13.55 -4.77 -60.87
CA ARG A 137 -14.30 -3.51 -60.81
C ARG A 137 -15.81 -3.79 -60.79
N LEU A 138 -16.57 -3.01 -60.03
CA LEU A 138 -18.04 -3.03 -60.06
C LEU A 138 -18.51 -2.29 -61.32
N VAL A 139 -19.20 -2.98 -62.22
CA VAL A 139 -19.82 -2.37 -63.40
C VAL A 139 -21.34 -2.47 -63.23
N VAL A 140 -22.00 -1.33 -63.40
CA VAL A 140 -23.44 -1.14 -63.20
C VAL A 140 -24.09 -1.12 -64.58
N GLU A 141 -24.71 -2.23 -65.00
CA GLU A 141 -25.38 -2.33 -66.31
C GLU A 141 -26.85 -1.94 -66.15
N ILE A 142 -27.19 -0.71 -66.56
CA ILE A 142 -28.58 -0.25 -66.70
C ILE A 142 -29.06 -0.64 -68.11
N ALA A 143 -30.22 -1.28 -68.21
CA ALA A 143 -30.78 -1.68 -69.49
C ALA A 143 -31.18 -0.45 -70.34
N GLU A 144 -30.68 -0.37 -71.59
CA GLU A 144 -30.92 0.76 -72.52
C GLU A 144 -32.41 1.08 -72.74
N ASN A 145 -33.28 0.06 -72.69
CA ASN A 145 -34.72 0.19 -72.92
C ASN A 145 -35.47 1.03 -71.87
N ILE A 146 -34.83 1.29 -70.71
CA ILE A 146 -35.38 2.11 -69.64
C ILE A 146 -34.96 3.58 -69.80
N LEU A 147 -33.78 3.83 -70.39
CA LEU A 147 -33.22 5.17 -70.56
C LEU A 147 -33.74 5.84 -71.83
N PHE A 148 -34.02 5.09 -72.89
CA PHE A 148 -34.38 5.63 -74.21
C PHE A 148 -35.60 4.90 -74.82
N ASP A 149 -36.42 5.60 -75.60
CA ASP A 149 -37.46 4.97 -76.42
C ASP A 149 -36.83 4.42 -77.71
N SER A 150 -37.32 3.28 -78.21
CA SER A 150 -36.76 2.62 -79.39
C SER A 150 -36.67 3.60 -80.58
N GLY A 151 -35.44 3.98 -80.94
CA GLY A 151 -35.14 4.90 -82.06
C GLY A 151 -35.03 6.39 -81.70
N LYS A 152 -35.05 6.78 -80.42
CA LYS A 152 -34.86 8.19 -79.98
C LYS A 152 -33.71 8.30 -78.98
N SER A 153 -32.83 9.29 -79.17
CA SER A 153 -31.73 9.64 -78.25
C SER A 153 -32.16 10.54 -77.08
N ALA A 154 -33.45 10.82 -76.93
CA ALA A 154 -33.99 11.61 -75.83
C ALA A 154 -34.26 10.72 -74.60
N LEU A 155 -33.68 11.11 -73.46
CA LEU A 155 -33.78 10.39 -72.20
C LEU A 155 -35.24 10.42 -71.67
N LYS A 156 -35.81 9.24 -71.38
CA LYS A 156 -37.13 9.13 -70.74
C LYS A 156 -37.12 9.75 -69.35
N ALA A 157 -38.30 10.19 -68.87
CA ALA A 157 -38.46 10.70 -67.50
C ALA A 157 -37.95 9.69 -66.46
N ASP A 158 -38.27 8.40 -66.65
CA ASP A 158 -37.81 7.29 -65.80
C ASP A 158 -36.28 7.10 -65.79
N GLY A 159 -35.57 7.60 -66.81
CA GLY A 159 -34.12 7.59 -66.91
C GLY A 159 -33.43 8.77 -66.22
N LYS A 160 -34.16 9.87 -66.00
CA LYS A 160 -33.69 10.98 -65.15
C LYS A 160 -33.82 10.66 -63.67
N ASP A 161 -34.81 9.85 -63.29
CA ASP A 161 -35.01 9.41 -61.91
C ASP A 161 -34.05 8.27 -61.48
N ALA A 162 -33.34 7.66 -62.43
CA ALA A 162 -32.40 6.56 -62.18
C ALA A 162 -30.91 7.00 -62.12
N LEU A 163 -30.62 8.27 -62.43
CA LEU A 163 -29.30 8.91 -62.40
C LEU A 163 -29.14 9.73 -61.11
#